data_AF-A0AAU9Q9H8-F1
#
_entry.id   AF-A0AAU9Q9H8-F1
#
_cell.length_a   1.000
_cell.length_b   1.000
_cell.length_c   1.000
_cell.angle_alpha   90.00
_cell.angle_beta   90.00
_cell.angle_gamma   90.00
#
_symmetry.space_group_name_H-M   'P 1'
#
loop_
_entity.id
_entity.type
_entity.pdbx_description
1 polymer ?
#
loop_
_entity_poly.entity_id
_entity_poly.type
_entity_poly.pdbx_seq_one_letter_code
_entity_poly.pdbx_strand_id
1 'polypeptide(L)'
;MIEYIRSRGYSIRQLSTPQHWQTSLHSADYAAWLHVSQQEDADSFIAVVDQPDWVSVDHYGIGKEWETAIKAEMGCRVMVIDDLVREHDCHLLMDQTLGRGIEEYRHAVNPDTVVSVDCDYAPMRNQFNALRERALERVEDIPAHRLLVSMGELTNRTRR
;
A
#
# COMPACT_ATOMS: atom_id res chain seq x y z
N MET A 1 -12.13 7.91 8.25
CA MET A 1 -10.80 8.08 7.63
C MET A 1 -10.62 9.45 7.00
N ILE A 2 -11.49 9.86 6.06
CA ILE A 2 -11.40 11.17 5.38
C ILE A 2 -11.30 12.34 6.36
N GLU A 3 -12.24 12.46 7.31
CA GLU A 3 -12.20 13.58 8.28
C GLU A 3 -10.95 13.55 9.18
N TYR A 4 -10.44 12.36 9.49
CA TYR A 4 -9.20 12.22 10.24
C TYR A 4 -8.02 12.78 9.43
N ILE A 5 -7.83 12.36 8.18
CA ILE A 5 -6.77 12.87 7.30
C ILE A 5 -6.87 14.40 7.15
N ARG A 6 -8.08 14.93 6.99
CA ARG A 6 -8.31 16.38 6.87
C ARG A 6 -7.93 17.12 8.14
N SER A 7 -8.31 16.59 9.32
CA SER A 7 -7.95 17.16 10.61
C SER A 7 -6.44 17.16 10.89
N ARG A 8 -5.66 16.34 10.18
CA ARG A 8 -4.20 16.33 10.23
C ARG A 8 -3.56 17.41 9.35
N GLY A 9 -4.37 18.19 8.62
CA GLY A 9 -3.92 19.30 7.77
C GLY A 9 -3.59 18.90 6.33
N TYR A 10 -3.91 17.67 5.91
CA TYR A 10 -3.68 17.24 4.54
C TYR A 10 -4.84 17.63 3.62
N SER A 11 -4.50 18.04 2.40
CA SER A 11 -5.46 18.22 1.32
C SER A 11 -6.06 16.87 0.90
N ILE A 12 -7.38 16.85 0.68
CA ILE A 12 -8.09 15.65 0.21
C ILE A 12 -8.83 16.00 -1.06
N ARG A 13 -8.56 15.24 -2.13
CA ARG A 13 -9.39 15.17 -3.33
C ARG A 13 -10.14 13.85 -3.27
N GLN A 14 -11.46 13.90 -3.36
CA GLN A 14 -12.28 12.69 -3.47
C GLN A 14 -12.55 12.43 -4.94
N LEU A 15 -12.36 11.19 -5.37
CA LEU A 15 -12.77 10.77 -6.70
C LEU A 15 -14.29 10.68 -6.78
N SER A 16 -14.81 10.82 -8.00
CA SER A 16 -16.24 10.71 -8.25
C SER A 16 -16.75 9.34 -7.84
N THR A 17 -17.95 9.31 -7.24
CA THR A 17 -18.60 8.04 -6.92
C THR A 17 -18.98 7.32 -8.22
N PRO A 18 -18.58 6.05 -8.40
CA PRO A 18 -18.94 5.27 -9.58
C PRO A 18 -20.46 5.20 -9.75
N GLN A 19 -20.93 5.33 -10.99
CA GLN A 19 -22.35 5.12 -11.31
C GLN A 19 -22.71 3.63 -11.25
N HIS A 20 -21.76 2.76 -11.61
CA HIS A 20 -21.90 1.31 -11.59
C HIS A 20 -20.76 0.72 -10.78
N TRP A 21 -21.09 0.01 -9.71
CA TRP A 21 -20.12 -0.67 -8.86
C TRP A 21 -19.90 -2.08 -9.39
N GLN A 22 -18.65 -2.44 -9.65
CA GLN A 22 -18.28 -3.83 -9.85
C GLN A 22 -18.31 -4.55 -8.50
N THR A 23 -19.10 -5.62 -8.41
CA THR A 23 -19.18 -6.49 -7.24
C THR A 23 -18.42 -7.78 -7.48
N SER A 24 -17.47 -8.14 -6.61
CA SER A 24 -16.89 -9.47 -6.61
C SER A 24 -17.81 -10.51 -5.96
N LEU A 25 -17.68 -11.74 -6.45
CA LEU A 25 -18.25 -12.94 -5.83
C LEU A 25 -17.33 -13.53 -4.75
N HIS A 26 -16.04 -13.15 -4.74
CA HIS A 26 -15.01 -13.74 -3.86
C HIS A 26 -14.10 -12.68 -3.24
N SER A 27 -13.72 -12.89 -1.97
CA SER A 27 -12.86 -11.96 -1.21
C SER A 27 -11.41 -11.88 -1.70
N ALA A 28 -10.95 -12.85 -2.48
CA ALA A 28 -9.61 -12.88 -3.07
C ALA A 28 -9.52 -12.10 -4.40
N ASP A 29 -10.64 -11.57 -4.89
CA ASP A 29 -10.68 -10.74 -6.09
C ASP A 29 -10.37 -9.29 -5.72
N TYR A 30 -9.07 -9.00 -5.55
CA TYR A 30 -8.58 -7.69 -5.15
C TYR A 30 -8.96 -6.58 -6.14
N ALA A 31 -9.11 -6.90 -7.43
CA ALA A 31 -9.54 -5.95 -8.44
C ALA A 31 -10.92 -5.35 -8.09
N ALA A 32 -11.81 -6.16 -7.53
CA ALA A 32 -13.13 -5.70 -7.13
C ALA A 32 -13.13 -4.77 -5.91
N TRP A 33 -12.03 -4.64 -5.17
CA TRP A 33 -11.92 -3.64 -4.10
C TRP A 33 -11.84 -2.21 -4.67
N LEU A 34 -11.39 -2.06 -5.92
CA LEU A 34 -11.39 -0.78 -6.62
C LEU A 34 -12.81 -0.37 -7.05
N HIS A 35 -13.70 -1.35 -7.23
CA HIS A 35 -15.09 -1.22 -7.68
C HIS A 35 -15.32 -0.65 -9.08
N VAL A 36 -14.28 -0.15 -9.74
CA VAL A 36 -14.26 0.32 -11.12
C VAL A 36 -13.06 -0.30 -11.83
N SER A 37 -12.99 -0.15 -13.15
CA SER A 37 -11.77 -0.50 -13.88
C SER A 37 -10.61 0.42 -13.48
N GLN A 38 -9.38 -0.07 -13.65
CA GLN A 38 -8.17 0.73 -13.45
C GLN A 38 -8.17 1.98 -14.33
N GLN A 39 -8.61 1.88 -15.59
CA GLN A 39 -8.69 3.04 -16.49
C GLN A 39 -9.67 4.11 -15.98
N GLU A 40 -10.87 3.71 -15.54
CA GLU A 40 -11.87 4.66 -15.02
C GLU A 40 -11.37 5.37 -13.74
N ASP A 41 -10.66 4.64 -12.86
CA ASP A 41 -10.03 5.23 -11.68
C ASP A 41 -8.91 6.21 -12.06
N ALA A 42 -8.05 5.82 -13.01
CA ALA A 42 -6.96 6.65 -13.51
C ALA A 42 -7.49 7.97 -14.11
N ASP A 43 -8.52 7.88 -14.96
CA ASP A 43 -9.15 9.06 -15.57
C ASP A 43 -9.74 10.00 -14.50
N SER A 44 -10.37 9.42 -13.49
CA SER A 44 -10.93 10.17 -12.35
C SER A 44 -9.83 10.84 -11.53
N PHE A 45 -8.70 10.17 -11.32
CA PHE A 45 -7.55 10.71 -10.60
C PHE A 45 -6.92 11.87 -11.36
N ILE A 46 -6.65 11.70 -12.66
CA ILE A 46 -6.07 12.72 -13.54
C ILE A 46 -6.94 13.98 -13.57
N ALA A 47 -8.27 13.84 -13.54
CA ALA A 47 -9.19 14.96 -13.59
C ALA A 47 -9.17 15.86 -12.33
N VAL A 48 -8.66 15.37 -11.18
CA VAL A 48 -8.76 16.09 -9.89
C VAL A 48 -7.44 16.39 -9.21
N VAL A 49 -6.34 15.82 -9.70
CA VAL A 49 -4.99 15.99 -9.15
C VAL A 49 -4.14 16.84 -10.10
N ASP A 50 -3.55 17.91 -9.55
CA ASP A 50 -2.69 18.81 -10.29
C ASP A 50 -1.24 18.30 -10.27
N GLN A 51 -0.70 17.94 -11.45
CA GLN A 51 0.72 17.59 -11.75
C GLN A 51 1.61 17.29 -10.53
N PRO A 52 1.47 16.11 -9.90
CA PRO A 52 2.28 15.75 -8.75
C PRO A 52 3.72 15.40 -9.17
N ASP A 53 4.70 15.67 -8.31
CA ASP A 53 6.06 15.14 -8.51
C ASP A 53 6.11 13.62 -8.29
N TRP A 54 5.35 13.14 -7.30
CA TRP A 54 5.25 11.74 -6.90
C TRP A 54 3.82 11.33 -6.61
N VAL A 55 3.48 10.11 -7.01
CA VAL A 55 2.25 9.40 -6.66
C VAL A 55 2.63 8.12 -5.92
N SER A 56 1.99 7.87 -4.78
CA SER A 56 2.17 6.63 -4.01
C SER A 56 0.91 5.78 -4.09
N VAL A 57 1.08 4.49 -4.37
CA VAL A 57 0.01 3.50 -4.53
C VAL A 57 0.17 2.41 -3.47
N ASP A 58 -0.86 2.23 -2.66
CA ASP A 58 -0.97 1.18 -1.64
C ASP A 58 -2.38 0.58 -1.71
N HIS A 59 -2.68 -0.06 -2.86
CA HIS A 59 -3.99 -0.62 -3.13
C HIS A 59 -3.91 -1.85 -4.02
N TYR A 60 -4.41 -3.00 -3.55
CA TYR A 60 -4.34 -4.27 -4.27
C TYR A 60 -5.14 -4.32 -5.58
N GLY A 61 -6.15 -3.46 -5.73
CA GLY A 61 -6.91 -3.32 -6.98
C GLY A 61 -6.24 -2.47 -8.05
N ILE A 62 -5.13 -1.80 -7.73
CA ILE A 62 -4.37 -0.95 -8.64
C ILE A 62 -3.04 -1.63 -8.97
N GLY A 63 -2.64 -1.57 -10.24
CA GLY A 63 -1.38 -2.14 -10.72
C GLY A 63 -0.89 -1.49 -12.01
N LYS A 64 -0.07 -2.23 -12.76
CA LYS A 64 0.66 -1.75 -13.94
C LYS A 64 -0.15 -0.92 -14.94
N GLU A 65 -1.39 -1.29 -15.24
CA GLU A 65 -2.24 -0.57 -16.19
C GLU A 65 -2.50 0.87 -15.74
N TRP A 66 -2.95 1.03 -14.49
CA TRP A 66 -3.18 2.34 -13.88
C TRP A 66 -1.90 3.17 -13.79
N GLU A 67 -0.81 2.54 -13.35
CA GLU A 67 0.50 3.19 -13.17
C GLU A 67 1.05 3.72 -14.49
N THR A 68 0.92 2.93 -15.56
CA THR A 68 1.33 3.33 -16.91
C THR A 68 0.54 4.55 -17.38
N ALA A 69 -0.78 4.56 -17.20
CA ALA A 69 -1.64 5.67 -17.58
C ALA A 69 -1.29 6.95 -16.81
N ILE A 70 -1.12 6.85 -15.48
CA ILE A 70 -0.73 7.99 -14.63
C ILE A 70 0.61 8.58 -15.05
N LYS A 71 1.62 7.75 -15.30
CA LYS A 71 2.94 8.23 -15.74
C LYS A 71 2.87 8.90 -17.11
N ALA A 72 2.11 8.34 -18.04
CA ALA A 72 1.98 8.88 -19.39
C ALA A 72 1.30 10.27 -19.39
N GLU A 73 0.23 10.43 -18.62
CA GLU A 73 -0.58 11.66 -18.63
C GLU A 73 0.00 12.76 -17.74
N MET A 74 0.56 12.41 -16.57
CA MET A 74 1.04 13.40 -15.60
C MET A 74 2.56 13.61 -15.61
N GLY A 75 3.34 12.70 -16.20
CA GLY A 75 4.81 12.80 -16.18
C GLY A 75 5.42 12.69 -14.78
N CYS A 76 4.67 12.18 -13.81
CA CYS A 76 5.09 12.08 -12.42
C CYS A 76 5.88 10.79 -12.14
N ARG A 77 6.55 10.76 -10.98
CA ARG A 77 7.15 9.52 -10.46
C ARG A 77 6.11 8.72 -9.68
N VAL A 78 6.24 7.39 -9.68
CA VAL A 78 5.28 6.48 -9.05
C VAL A 78 6.02 5.56 -8.09
N MET A 79 5.54 5.52 -6.85
CA MET A 79 5.97 4.59 -5.80
C MET A 79 4.85 3.60 -5.51
N VAL A 80 5.15 2.31 -5.47
CA VAL A 80 4.18 1.24 -5.18
C VAL A 80 4.60 0.48 -3.93
N ILE A 81 3.61 0.15 -3.10
CA ILE A 81 3.75 -0.85 -2.04
C ILE A 81 3.06 -2.14 -2.51
N ASP A 82 3.80 -3.24 -2.53
CA ASP A 82 3.29 -4.55 -2.95
C ASP A 82 3.95 -5.67 -2.12
N ASP A 83 3.15 -6.61 -1.62
CA ASP A 83 3.62 -7.81 -0.91
C ASP A 83 3.26 -9.12 -1.65
N LEU A 84 2.68 -9.00 -2.85
CA LEU A 84 2.15 -10.11 -3.66
C LEU A 84 3.03 -10.48 -4.85
N VAL A 85 4.09 -9.72 -5.14
CA VAL A 85 4.96 -9.87 -6.30
C VAL A 85 4.19 -9.73 -7.62
N ARG A 86 3.37 -8.67 -7.72
CA ARG A 86 2.57 -8.34 -8.91
C ARG A 86 3.37 -7.53 -9.91
N GLU A 87 2.89 -7.49 -11.16
CA GLU A 87 3.49 -6.63 -12.18
C GLU A 87 3.18 -5.15 -11.93
N HIS A 88 4.21 -4.31 -12.03
CA HIS A 88 4.14 -2.87 -11.82
C HIS A 88 4.96 -2.09 -12.86
N ASP A 89 4.47 -0.91 -13.24
CA ASP A 89 5.19 0.11 -14.00
C ASP A 89 5.49 1.32 -13.11
N CYS A 90 6.36 1.13 -12.12
CA CYS A 90 6.70 2.15 -11.14
C CYS A 90 8.17 2.58 -11.21
N HIS A 91 8.52 3.64 -10.46
CA HIS A 91 9.89 4.11 -10.31
C HIS A 91 10.53 3.58 -9.02
N LEU A 92 9.70 3.31 -8.01
CA LEU A 92 10.10 2.76 -6.72
C LEU A 92 9.08 1.70 -6.28
N LEU A 93 9.52 0.48 -5.99
CA LEU A 93 8.73 -0.57 -5.40
C LEU A 93 9.20 -0.82 -3.97
N MET A 94 8.27 -0.92 -3.02
CA MET A 94 8.54 -1.25 -1.62
C MET A 94 7.79 -2.53 -1.23
N ASP A 95 8.52 -3.53 -0.76
CA ASP A 95 7.97 -4.77 -0.20
C ASP A 95 8.68 -5.09 1.12
N GLN A 96 7.98 -4.87 2.22
CA GLN A 96 8.52 -5.05 3.58
C GLN A 96 8.44 -6.50 4.10
N THR A 97 8.07 -7.46 3.26
CA THR A 97 7.94 -8.87 3.65
C THR A 97 9.28 -9.44 4.09
N LEU A 98 9.32 -10.04 5.28
CA LEU A 98 10.54 -10.63 5.84
C LEU A 98 11.14 -11.67 4.90
N GLY A 99 12.40 -11.47 4.53
CA GLY A 99 13.15 -12.35 3.64
C GLY A 99 12.84 -12.16 2.15
N ARG A 100 12.11 -11.11 1.77
CA ARG A 100 11.85 -10.80 0.36
C ARG A 100 13.13 -10.46 -0.38
N GLY A 101 13.36 -11.12 -1.52
CA GLY A 101 14.51 -10.89 -2.39
C GLY A 101 14.18 -10.02 -3.59
N ILE A 102 15.13 -9.19 -4.02
CA ILE A 102 15.01 -8.35 -5.22
C ILE A 102 14.77 -9.19 -6.50
N GLU A 103 15.32 -10.41 -6.51
CA GLU A 103 15.23 -11.36 -7.63
C GLU A 103 13.79 -11.78 -7.94
N GLU A 104 12.91 -11.76 -6.95
CA GLU A 104 11.49 -12.12 -7.13
C GLU A 104 10.77 -11.11 -8.03
N TYR A 105 11.23 -9.86 -8.05
CA TYR A 105 10.66 -8.79 -8.87
C TYR A 105 11.32 -8.66 -10.25
N ARG A 106 12.32 -9.47 -10.58
CA ARG A 106 13.11 -9.36 -11.84
C ARG A 106 12.26 -9.27 -13.11
N HIS A 107 11.13 -9.95 -13.13
CA HIS A 107 10.20 -9.97 -14.27
C HIS A 107 8.90 -9.18 -14.03
N ALA A 108 8.70 -8.71 -12.81
CA ALA A 108 7.50 -8.01 -12.38
C ALA A 108 7.61 -6.49 -12.57
N VAL A 109 8.83 -5.95 -12.68
CA VAL A 109 9.06 -4.51 -12.85
C VAL A 109 10.02 -4.21 -13.99
N ASN A 110 10.05 -2.95 -14.42
CA ASN A 110 11.02 -2.47 -15.40
C ASN A 110 12.45 -2.47 -14.82
N PRO A 111 13.49 -2.65 -15.65
CA PRO A 111 14.89 -2.68 -15.19
C PRO A 111 15.35 -1.45 -14.41
N ASP A 112 14.77 -0.28 -14.70
CA ASP A 112 15.12 1.00 -14.06
C ASP A 112 14.36 1.25 -12.75
N THR A 113 13.51 0.30 -12.33
CA THR A 113 12.74 0.40 -11.07
C THR A 113 13.68 0.19 -9.89
N VAL A 114 13.65 1.12 -8.93
CA VAL A 114 14.31 0.91 -7.64
C VAL A 114 13.46 -0.03 -6.82
N VAL A 115 14.02 -1.16 -6.38
CA VAL A 115 13.31 -2.19 -5.61
C VAL A 115 13.87 -2.23 -4.18
N SER A 116 13.03 -1.85 -3.22
CA SER A 116 13.31 -1.79 -1.79
C SER A 116 12.56 -2.92 -1.08
N VAL A 117 13.25 -4.04 -0.84
CA VAL A 117 12.67 -5.27 -0.31
C VAL A 117 13.22 -5.63 1.07
N ASP A 118 12.48 -6.45 1.80
CA ASP A 118 12.77 -6.93 3.15
C ASP A 118 12.48 -5.89 4.24
N CYS A 119 12.54 -6.34 5.49
CA CYS A 119 12.21 -5.56 6.69
C CYS A 119 13.09 -4.32 6.89
N ASP A 120 14.22 -4.21 6.20
CA ASP A 120 15.10 -3.03 6.22
C ASP A 120 14.40 -1.75 5.73
N TYR A 121 13.34 -1.89 4.93
CA TYR A 121 12.56 -0.78 4.38
C TYR A 121 11.18 -0.62 5.04
N ALA A 122 10.87 -1.40 6.08
CA ALA A 122 9.58 -1.34 6.76
C ALA A 122 9.36 0.01 7.47
N PRO A 123 8.25 0.73 7.21
CA PRO A 123 7.92 1.97 7.91
C PRO A 123 7.56 1.69 9.38
N MET A 124 8.52 1.93 10.28
CA MET A 124 8.34 1.71 11.71
C MET A 124 8.03 3.02 12.44
N ARG A 125 7.01 3.03 13.30
CA ARG A 125 6.78 4.18 14.20
C ARG A 125 7.98 4.30 15.14
N ASN A 126 8.49 5.52 15.32
CA ASN A 126 9.65 5.81 16.18
C ASN A 126 9.59 5.20 17.59
N GLN A 127 8.38 5.03 18.14
CA GLN A 127 8.18 4.38 19.45
C GLN A 127 8.68 2.94 19.48
N PHE A 128 8.54 2.18 18.39
CA PHE A 128 9.06 0.82 18.31
C PHE A 128 10.58 0.79 18.27
N ASN A 129 11.21 1.75 17.58
CA ASN A 129 12.67 1.89 17.57
C ASN A 129 13.21 2.15 18.98
N ALA A 130 12.57 3.06 19.73
CA ALA A 130 12.94 3.36 21.13
C ALA A 130 12.75 2.16 22.08
N LEU A 131 11.89 1.20 21.73
CA LEU A 131 11.65 -0.01 22.53
C LEU A 131 12.55 -1.18 22.14
N ARG A 132 13.32 -1.08 21.05
CA ARG A 132 14.17 -2.18 20.55
C ARG A 132 15.26 -2.58 21.53
N GLU A 133 16.02 -1.62 22.05
CA GLU A 133 17.08 -1.89 23.03
C GLU A 133 16.53 -2.61 24.27
N ARG A 134 15.42 -2.09 24.82
CA ARG A 134 14.71 -2.70 25.96
C ARG A 134 14.17 -4.11 25.66
N ALA A 135 13.84 -4.42 24.40
CA ALA A 135 13.38 -5.74 24.00
C ALA A 135 14.55 -6.73 23.90
N LEU A 136 15.72 -6.29 23.45
CA LEU A 136 16.94 -7.12 23.35
C LEU A 136 17.53 -7.42 24.74
N GLU A 137 17.40 -6.50 25.70
CA GLU A 137 17.84 -6.68 27.09
C GLU A 137 16.96 -7.66 27.88
N ARG A 138 15.80 -8.06 27.37
CA ARG A 138 14.95 -9.07 28.01
C ARG A 138 15.54 -10.46 27.84
N VAL A 139 16.44 -10.82 28.74
CA VAL A 139 16.99 -12.17 28.88
C VAL A 139 16.42 -12.83 30.15
N GLU A 140 15.69 -13.92 29.90
CA GLU A 140 15.51 -15.16 30.70
C GLU A 140 14.60 -15.28 31.92
N ASP A 141 14.12 -14.24 32.61
CA ASP A 141 13.31 -14.46 33.84
C ASP A 141 11.82 -14.06 33.70
N ILE A 142 11.19 -14.48 32.60
CA ILE A 142 9.74 -14.30 32.42
C ILE A 142 9.02 -15.49 33.10
N PRO A 143 8.19 -15.27 34.15
CA PRO A 143 7.40 -16.32 34.76
C PRO A 143 6.46 -16.95 33.73
N ALA A 144 6.21 -18.26 33.86
CA ALA A 144 5.44 -19.10 32.92
C ALA A 144 4.35 -18.35 32.12
N HIS A 145 4.54 -18.36 30.79
CA HIS A 145 3.60 -18.06 29.72
C HIS A 145 2.76 -16.77 29.86
N ARG A 146 3.31 -15.64 29.44
CA ARG A 146 2.53 -14.44 29.10
C ARG A 146 2.30 -14.40 27.58
N LEU A 147 1.05 -14.59 27.16
CA LEU A 147 0.65 -14.53 25.76
C LEU A 147 0.14 -13.13 25.42
N LEU A 148 0.74 -12.49 24.42
CA LEU A 148 0.18 -11.32 23.76
C LEU A 148 -0.50 -11.79 22.48
N VAL A 149 -1.81 -11.57 22.38
CA VAL A 149 -2.57 -11.80 21.13
C VAL A 149 -2.90 -10.45 20.54
N SER A 150 -2.46 -10.23 19.30
CA SER A 150 -2.85 -9.08 18.47
C SER A 150 -3.19 -9.61 17.08
N MET A 151 -4.39 -9.31 16.60
CA MET A 151 -4.87 -9.73 15.28
C MET A 151 -4.79 -8.59 14.25
N GLY A 152 -3.99 -7.56 14.53
CA GLY A 152 -3.97 -6.32 13.76
C GLY A 152 -5.25 -5.49 13.92
N GLU A 153 -5.46 -4.52 13.05
CA GLU A 153 -6.73 -3.79 12.98
C GLU A 153 -7.77 -4.63 12.22
N LEU A 154 -8.64 -5.33 12.96
CA LEU A 154 -9.88 -5.90 12.43
C LEU A 154 -11.04 -4.99 12.81
N THR A 155 -11.47 -4.10 11.91
CA THR A 155 -12.79 -3.46 12.03
C THR A 155 -13.82 -4.14 11.14
N ASN A 156 -14.13 -5.41 11.40
CA ASN A 156 -15.45 -5.93 11.06
C ASN A 156 -16.43 -5.54 12.18
N ARG A 157 -16.87 -4.28 12.18
CA ARG A 157 -18.10 -3.91 12.88
C ARG A 157 -19.27 -4.43 12.06
N THR A 158 -19.57 -5.71 12.18
CA THR A 158 -20.92 -6.23 11.90
C THR A 158 -21.84 -5.64 12.96
N ARG A 159 -22.38 -4.43 12.69
CA ARG A 159 -23.63 -4.01 13.30
C ARG A 159 -24.71 -4.90 12.70
N ARG A 160 -25.17 -5.89 13.46
CA ARG A 160 -26.55 -6.38 13.35
C ARG A 160 -27.43 -5.51 14.23
#